data_AF-A0A9E7ST20-F1
#
_entry.id   AF-A0A9E7ST20-F1
#
_cell.length_a   1.000
_cell.length_b   1.000
_cell.length_c   1.000
_cell.angle_alpha   90.00
_cell.angle_beta   90.00
_cell.angle_gamma   90.00
#
_symmetry.space_group_name_H-M   'P 1'
#
loop_
_entity.id
_entity.type
_entity.pdbx_description
1 polymer ?
#
loop_
_entity_poly.entity_id
_entity_poly.type
_entity_poly.pdbx_seq_one_letter_code
_entity_poly.pdbx_strand_id
1 'polypeptide(L)'
;MAQLSVLTAIDEAFERISDRRAVTVLGGLVVIQALMLVGLQSQLEAQRALIEEEELFVPGFETLPDEFPLAVDLSVGVATALWLAMLVAFVALSMVAFRVLSDQAAHTRRRADAVRDEVEAEMEPASAEQPAWNDELGRTTLSAVVVAFGGSLVVGLGLALFVVPGLVAATVLAFTHPYLAIERIGPIDAARRSVELTRGSWLRVFALLVVIVMSFLTVSSLGTVALAALESAPVAGELANVAFGSLAWLFALALLASGFDQLEARRAEEDEKWAGIDDELLP
;
A
#
# COMPACT_ATOMS: atom_id res chain seq x y z
N MET A 1 13.87 -22.78 10.43
CA MET A 1 12.40 -22.57 10.50
C MET A 1 12.13 -21.09 10.71
N ALA A 2 12.11 -20.32 9.63
CA ALA A 2 11.75 -18.90 9.69
C ALA A 2 10.26 -18.78 10.05
N GLN A 3 9.96 -18.33 11.27
CA GLN A 3 8.59 -17.99 11.65
C GLN A 3 8.32 -16.55 11.21
N LEU A 4 7.09 -16.26 10.75
CA LEU A 4 6.67 -14.89 10.47
C LEU A 4 6.83 -14.07 11.75
N SER A 5 7.83 -13.19 11.77
CA SER A 5 8.24 -12.41 12.93
C SER A 5 7.80 -10.97 12.71
N VAL A 6 6.81 -10.56 13.48
CA VAL A 6 6.28 -9.18 13.45
C VAL A 6 7.38 -8.17 13.75
N LEU A 7 8.28 -8.46 14.70
CA LEU A 7 9.38 -7.58 15.06
C LEU A 7 10.37 -7.44 13.91
N THR A 8 10.73 -8.55 13.27
CA THR A 8 11.60 -8.54 12.08
C THR A 8 10.95 -7.76 10.94
N ALA A 9 9.63 -7.88 10.76
CA ALA A 9 8.92 -7.11 9.75
C ALA A 9 8.97 -5.59 10.01
N ILE A 10 8.90 -5.18 11.28
CA ILE A 10 9.01 -3.78 11.67
C ILE A 10 10.43 -3.25 11.40
N ASP A 11 11.46 -3.98 11.82
CA ASP A 11 12.86 -3.57 11.62
C ASP A 11 13.17 -3.45 10.12
N GLU A 12 12.77 -4.44 9.31
CA GLU A 12 12.91 -4.39 7.86
C GLU A 12 12.13 -3.23 7.23
N ALA A 13 10.92 -2.93 7.74
CA ALA A 13 10.13 -1.81 7.23
C ALA A 13 10.84 -0.46 7.46
N PHE A 14 11.44 -0.26 8.63
CA PHE A 14 12.24 0.95 8.91
C PHE A 14 13.46 1.06 8.01
N GLU A 15 14.17 -0.04 7.78
CA GLU A 15 15.32 -0.08 6.88
C GLU A 15 14.92 0.30 5.44
N ARG A 16 13.82 -0.29 4.92
CA ARG A 16 13.32 -0.01 3.57
C ARG A 16 12.93 1.44 3.36
N ILE A 17 12.28 2.06 4.35
CA ILE A 17 11.82 3.47 4.25
C ILE A 17 12.99 4.46 4.35
N SER A 18 14.09 4.06 4.99
CA SER A 18 15.28 4.90 5.13
C SER A 18 16.09 5.01 3.83
N ASP A 19 15.80 4.19 2.82
CA ASP A 19 16.44 4.28 1.50
C ASP A 19 16.01 5.56 0.74
N ARG A 20 16.97 6.15 0.04
CA ARG A 20 16.77 7.29 -0.87
C ARG A 20 15.66 7.06 -1.91
N ARG A 21 15.48 5.82 -2.40
CA ARG A 21 14.40 5.48 -3.33
C ARG A 21 13.03 5.62 -2.65
N ALA A 22 12.90 5.12 -1.42
CA ALA A 22 11.68 5.24 -0.63
C ALA A 22 11.36 6.71 -0.29
N VAL A 23 12.38 7.54 -0.01
CA VAL A 23 12.21 8.99 0.17
C VAL A 23 11.65 9.68 -1.08
N THR A 24 12.09 9.26 -2.27
CA THR A 24 11.58 9.82 -3.54
C THR A 24 10.10 9.47 -3.73
N VAL A 25 9.74 8.22 -3.44
CA VAL A 25 8.36 7.75 -3.47
C VAL A 25 7.50 8.48 -2.43
N LEU A 26 8.03 8.68 -1.21
CA LEU A 26 7.36 9.43 -0.15
C LEU A 26 7.02 10.84 -0.61
N GLY A 27 7.96 11.55 -1.23
CA GLY A 27 7.72 12.89 -1.77
C GLY A 27 6.58 12.90 -2.81
N GLY A 28 6.54 11.89 -3.69
CA GLY A 28 5.43 11.70 -4.62
C GLY A 28 4.10 11.45 -3.91
N LEU A 29 4.07 10.63 -2.86
CA LEU A 29 2.85 10.33 -2.10
C LEU A 29 2.30 11.58 -1.44
N VAL A 30 3.17 12.38 -0.82
CA VAL A 30 2.80 13.66 -0.20
C VAL A 30 2.15 14.60 -1.21
N VAL A 31 2.76 14.75 -2.39
CA VAL A 31 2.23 15.64 -3.44
C VAL A 31 0.87 15.15 -3.94
N ILE A 32 0.72 13.85 -4.24
CA ILE A 32 -0.54 13.30 -4.73
C ILE A 32 -1.64 13.40 -3.66
N GLN A 33 -1.33 13.07 -2.40
CA GLN A 33 -2.30 13.18 -1.32
C GLN A 33 -2.71 14.63 -1.06
N ALA A 34 -1.79 15.60 -1.16
CA ALA A 34 -2.12 17.02 -1.04
C ALA A 34 -3.05 17.47 -2.17
N LEU A 35 -2.78 17.07 -3.41
CA LEU A 35 -3.65 17.38 -4.55
C LEU A 35 -5.02 16.69 -4.44
N MET A 36 -5.06 15.46 -3.94
CA MET A 36 -6.31 14.76 -3.64
C MET A 36 -7.13 15.51 -2.59
N LEU A 37 -6.48 16.04 -1.55
CA LEU A 37 -7.13 16.82 -0.50
C LEU A 37 -7.66 18.17 -1.02
N VAL A 38 -6.88 18.87 -1.86
CA VAL A 38 -7.34 20.08 -2.58
C VAL A 38 -8.58 19.77 -3.42
N GLY A 39 -8.57 18.66 -4.17
CA GLY A 39 -9.72 18.24 -4.98
C GLY A 39 -10.97 17.95 -4.14
N LEU A 40 -10.79 17.26 -3.00
CA LEU A 40 -11.88 16.97 -2.07
C LEU A 40 -12.47 18.24 -1.45
N GLN A 41 -11.62 19.14 -0.96
CA GLN A 41 -12.05 20.41 -0.35
C GLN A 41 -12.74 21.33 -1.36
N SER A 42 -12.19 21.44 -2.57
CA SER A 42 -12.81 22.20 -3.66
C SER A 42 -14.18 21.62 -4.04
N GLN A 43 -14.34 20.29 -4.00
CA GLN A 43 -15.61 19.64 -4.28
C GLN A 43 -16.65 19.95 -3.19
N LEU A 44 -16.26 19.89 -1.91
CA LEU A 44 -17.14 20.18 -0.79
C LEU A 44 -17.59 21.65 -0.79
N GLU A 45 -16.68 22.58 -1.06
CA GLU A 45 -17.00 24.01 -1.17
C GLU A 45 -17.94 24.29 -2.35
N ALA A 46 -17.70 23.69 -3.51
CA ALA A 46 -18.57 23.84 -4.66
C ALA A 46 -19.97 23.23 -4.43
N GLN A 47 -20.08 22.13 -3.68
CA GLN A 47 -21.37 21.56 -3.27
C GLN A 47 -22.10 22.47 -2.28
N ARG A 48 -21.37 23.10 -1.35
CA ARG A 48 -21.91 24.10 -0.41
C ARG A 48 -22.52 25.28 -1.13
N ALA A 49 -21.79 25.89 -2.05
CA ALA A 49 -22.29 27.03 -2.82
C ALA A 49 -23.61 26.72 -3.53
N LEU A 50 -23.74 25.53 -4.13
CA LEU A 50 -24.98 25.11 -4.80
C LEU A 50 -26.16 24.90 -3.83
N ILE A 51 -25.89 24.30 -2.67
CA ILE A 51 -26.94 24.04 -1.66
C ILE A 51 -27.45 25.36 -1.07
N GLU A 52 -26.55 26.30 -0.82
CA GLU A 52 -26.90 27.65 -0.34
C GLU A 52 -27.68 28.44 -1.41
N GLU A 53 -27.30 28.33 -2.68
CA GLU A 53 -28.00 28.98 -3.80
C GLU A 53 -29.41 28.42 -4.02
N GLU A 54 -29.61 27.11 -3.90
CA GLU A 54 -30.91 26.45 -4.11
C GLU A 54 -31.81 26.43 -2.86
N GLU A 55 -31.37 27.00 -1.73
CA GLU A 55 -32.03 26.91 -0.41
C GLU A 55 -32.42 25.45 -0.05
N LEU A 56 -31.60 24.48 -0.48
CA LEU A 56 -31.91 23.08 -0.35
C LEU A 56 -31.63 22.60 1.08
N PHE A 57 -32.64 22.04 1.76
CA PHE A 57 -32.42 21.43 3.07
C PHE A 57 -31.73 20.06 2.92
N VAL A 58 -30.45 20.00 3.28
CA VAL A 58 -29.66 18.76 3.33
C VAL A 58 -29.31 18.45 4.79
N PRO A 59 -29.85 17.37 5.38
CA PRO A 59 -29.52 16.98 6.75
C PRO A 59 -28.01 16.75 6.93
N GLY A 60 -27.43 17.35 7.97
CA GLY A 60 -26.00 17.22 8.30
C GLY A 60 -25.08 18.25 7.62
N PHE A 61 -25.60 19.06 6.69
CA PHE A 61 -24.82 20.10 6.03
C PHE A 61 -24.34 21.20 6.99
N GLU A 62 -25.13 21.48 8.02
CA GLU A 62 -24.82 22.42 9.11
C GLU A 62 -23.56 22.04 9.93
N THR A 63 -23.06 20.81 9.78
CA THR A 63 -21.87 20.32 10.50
C THR A 63 -20.57 20.49 9.72
N LEU A 64 -20.65 20.96 8.47
CA LEU A 64 -19.45 21.21 7.67
C LEU A 64 -18.69 22.42 8.24
N PRO A 65 -17.35 22.42 8.14
CA PRO A 65 -16.55 23.59 8.48
C PRO A 65 -16.98 24.81 7.67
N ASP A 66 -16.90 25.99 8.28
CA ASP A 66 -17.19 27.26 7.61
C ASP A 66 -16.17 27.62 6.52
N GLU A 67 -14.96 27.05 6.58
CA GLU A 67 -13.91 27.31 5.61
C GLU A 67 -13.14 26.03 5.28
N PHE A 68 -12.79 25.87 4.01
CA PHE A 68 -11.90 24.82 3.52
C PHE A 68 -10.59 25.45 3.04
N PRO A 69 -9.51 25.41 3.85
CA PRO A 69 -8.32 26.24 3.64
C PRO A 69 -7.54 25.91 2.36
N LEU A 70 -7.74 24.73 1.77
CA LEU A 70 -7.11 24.28 0.53
C LEU A 70 -8.08 24.26 -0.66
N ALA A 71 -9.33 24.67 -0.47
CA ALA A 71 -10.29 24.72 -1.56
C ALA A 71 -9.87 25.75 -2.61
N VAL A 72 -10.06 25.38 -3.87
CA VAL A 72 -9.91 26.25 -5.04
C VAL A 72 -11.28 26.40 -5.67
N ASP A 73 -11.60 27.60 -6.12
CA ASP A 73 -12.84 27.89 -6.82
C ASP A 73 -12.88 27.13 -8.17
N LEU A 74 -13.51 25.97 -8.13
CA LEU A 74 -13.67 25.04 -9.23
C LEU A 74 -15.13 24.62 -9.28
N SER A 75 -15.65 24.39 -10.48
CA SER A 75 -16.97 23.76 -10.60
C SER A 75 -16.94 22.36 -9.99
N VAL A 76 -18.07 21.91 -9.44
CA VAL A 76 -18.21 20.57 -8.84
C VAL A 76 -17.69 19.47 -9.77
N GLY A 77 -17.97 19.59 -11.07
CA GLY A 77 -17.50 18.62 -12.08
C GLY A 77 -15.98 18.57 -12.20
N VAL A 78 -15.31 19.73 -12.21
CA VAL A 78 -13.84 19.81 -12.30
C VAL A 78 -13.19 19.33 -11.02
N ALA A 79 -13.71 19.73 -9.85
CA ALA A 79 -13.20 19.28 -8.56
C ALA A 79 -13.34 17.75 -8.39
N THR A 80 -14.49 17.19 -8.76
CA THR A 80 -14.73 15.74 -8.75
C THR A 80 -13.77 15.01 -9.68
N ALA A 81 -13.57 15.51 -10.90
CA ALA A 81 -12.64 14.92 -11.86
C ALA A 81 -11.19 14.95 -11.36
N LEU A 82 -10.77 16.06 -10.73
CA LEU A 82 -9.45 16.19 -10.12
C LEU A 82 -9.27 15.17 -8.99
N TRP A 83 -10.24 15.07 -8.07
CA TRP A 83 -10.19 14.12 -6.96
C TRP A 83 -10.08 12.67 -7.47
N LEU A 84 -10.89 12.28 -8.46
CA LEU A 84 -10.84 10.96 -9.09
C LEU A 84 -9.51 10.70 -9.81
N ALA A 85 -8.97 11.69 -10.52
CA ALA A 85 -7.68 11.58 -11.19
C ALA A 85 -6.55 11.37 -10.17
N MET A 86 -6.58 12.11 -9.05
CA MET A 86 -5.61 11.97 -7.97
C MET A 86 -5.74 10.63 -7.24
N LEU A 87 -6.96 10.11 -7.10
CA LEU A 87 -7.19 8.76 -6.56
C LEU A 87 -6.52 7.68 -7.43
N VAL A 88 -6.68 7.77 -8.76
CA VAL A 88 -6.01 6.85 -9.70
C VAL A 88 -4.49 6.99 -9.60
N ALA A 89 -3.97 8.23 -9.56
CA ALA A 89 -2.55 8.49 -9.41
C ALA A 89 -1.99 7.95 -8.09
N PHE A 90 -2.77 8.04 -7.00
CA PHE A 90 -2.41 7.52 -5.68
C PHE A 90 -2.28 5.99 -5.69
N VAL A 91 -3.21 5.28 -6.33
CA VAL A 91 -3.15 3.82 -6.49
C VAL A 91 -1.93 3.43 -7.32
N ALA A 92 -1.70 4.12 -8.44
CA ALA A 92 -0.54 3.88 -9.31
C ALA A 92 0.77 4.08 -8.55
N LEU A 93 0.90 5.18 -7.80
CA LEU A 93 2.10 5.46 -7.03
C LEU A 93 2.27 4.48 -5.86
N SER A 94 1.19 4.04 -5.21
CA SER A 94 1.25 3.02 -4.16
C SER A 94 1.78 1.68 -4.68
N MET A 95 1.46 1.31 -5.94
CA MET A 95 2.06 0.14 -6.57
C MET A 95 3.55 0.31 -6.86
N VAL A 96 3.94 1.47 -7.38
CA VAL A 96 5.37 1.78 -7.59
C VAL A 96 6.11 1.75 -6.25
N ALA A 97 5.53 2.33 -5.21
CA ALA A 97 6.04 2.30 -3.85
C ALA A 97 6.27 0.87 -3.38
N PHE A 98 5.24 0.02 -3.49
CA PHE A 98 5.33 -1.38 -3.09
C PHE A 98 6.44 -2.10 -3.85
N ARG A 99 6.53 -1.93 -5.18
CA ARG A 99 7.61 -2.51 -6.01
C ARG A 99 9.00 -2.08 -5.57
N VAL A 100 9.19 -0.78 -5.31
CA VAL A 100 10.46 -0.24 -4.83
C VAL A 100 10.84 -0.88 -3.50
N LEU A 101 9.87 -1.02 -2.59
CA LEU A 101 10.07 -1.63 -1.27
C LEU A 101 10.30 -3.16 -1.32
N SER A 102 9.74 -3.86 -2.31
CA SER A 102 9.95 -5.30 -2.50
C SER A 102 11.27 -5.61 -3.21
N ASP A 103 11.67 -4.82 -4.20
CA ASP A 103 12.90 -5.01 -4.97
C ASP A 103 14.16 -4.85 -4.07
N GLN A 104 14.09 -3.95 -3.09
CA GLN A 104 15.14 -3.80 -2.07
C GLN A 104 15.42 -5.11 -1.32
N ALA A 105 14.38 -5.84 -0.91
CA ALA A 105 14.54 -7.09 -0.19
C ALA A 105 15.21 -8.17 -1.04
N ALA A 106 14.88 -8.21 -2.34
CA ALA A 106 15.51 -9.12 -3.29
C ALA A 106 16.99 -8.78 -3.52
N HIS A 107 17.37 -7.50 -3.47
CA HIS A 107 18.77 -7.07 -3.55
C HIS A 107 19.56 -7.44 -2.29
N THR A 108 19.01 -7.25 -1.10
CA THR A 108 19.67 -7.61 0.16
C THR A 108 19.90 -9.13 0.25
N ARG A 109 18.91 -9.95 -0.13
CA ARG A 109 19.07 -11.41 -0.21
C ARG A 109 20.12 -11.82 -1.22
N ARG A 110 20.03 -11.33 -2.47
CA ARG A 110 21.05 -11.62 -3.51
C ARG A 110 22.45 -11.21 -3.09
N ARG A 111 22.62 -10.14 -2.31
CA ARG A 111 23.93 -9.75 -1.79
C ARG A 111 24.43 -10.70 -0.68
N ALA A 112 23.54 -11.17 0.19
CA ALA A 112 23.88 -12.16 1.21
C ALA A 112 24.24 -13.51 0.57
N ASP A 113 23.46 -13.93 -0.42
CA ASP A 113 23.71 -15.14 -1.22
C ASP A 113 24.98 -14.97 -2.05
N ALA A 114 25.21 -13.83 -2.71
CA ALA A 114 26.45 -13.58 -3.44
C ALA A 114 27.68 -13.56 -2.52
N VAL A 115 27.60 -13.12 -1.27
CA VAL A 115 28.73 -13.25 -0.33
C VAL A 115 28.96 -14.71 0.08
N ARG A 116 27.89 -15.50 0.17
CA ARG A 116 27.97 -16.95 0.40
C ARG A 116 28.53 -17.68 -0.83
N ASP A 117 28.11 -17.27 -2.02
CA ASP A 117 28.49 -17.85 -3.29
C ASP A 117 29.87 -17.35 -3.74
N GLU A 118 30.31 -16.13 -3.44
CA GLU A 118 31.69 -15.64 -3.68
C GLU A 118 32.71 -16.41 -2.82
N VAL A 119 32.28 -16.94 -1.67
CA VAL A 119 33.08 -17.92 -0.90
C VAL A 119 33.15 -19.28 -1.63
N GLU A 120 32.19 -19.59 -2.51
CA GLU A 120 32.11 -20.85 -3.27
C GLU A 120 32.55 -20.73 -4.75
N ALA A 121 32.57 -19.53 -5.34
CA ALA A 121 32.61 -19.30 -6.78
C ALA A 121 33.65 -18.23 -7.16
N GLU A 122 34.92 -18.61 -7.09
CA GLU A 122 36.02 -17.88 -7.74
C GLU A 122 36.08 -18.10 -9.28
N MET A 123 35.04 -18.67 -9.93
CA MET A 123 35.04 -18.93 -11.38
C MET A 123 33.67 -18.78 -12.05
N GLU A 124 33.35 -17.58 -12.54
CA GLU A 124 32.86 -17.24 -13.90
C GLU A 124 32.04 -15.93 -13.89
N PRO A 125 32.23 -15.01 -14.86
CA PRO A 125 31.51 -13.75 -14.89
C PRO A 125 30.17 -13.87 -15.65
N ALA A 126 29.06 -13.70 -14.92
CA ALA A 126 27.72 -13.65 -15.49
C ALA A 126 27.38 -12.25 -16.05
N SER A 127 26.95 -12.21 -17.31
CA SER A 127 26.49 -11.02 -18.01
C SER A 127 25.11 -10.56 -17.50
N ALA A 128 25.02 -9.31 -17.05
CA ALA A 128 23.77 -8.71 -16.58
C ALA A 128 22.89 -8.25 -17.74
N GLU A 129 21.82 -9.01 -18.02
CA GLU A 129 20.71 -8.52 -18.85
C GLU A 129 19.89 -7.48 -18.07
N GLN A 130 19.70 -6.30 -18.65
CA GLN A 130 18.85 -5.24 -18.08
C GLN A 130 17.38 -5.53 -18.41
N PRO A 131 16.45 -5.49 -17.43
CA PRO A 131 15.03 -5.77 -17.71
C PRO A 131 14.39 -4.68 -18.58
N ALA A 132 13.48 -5.06 -19.48
CA ALA A 132 12.68 -4.13 -20.28
C ALA A 132 11.54 -3.53 -19.42
N TRP A 133 11.71 -2.29 -18.95
CA TRP A 133 10.85 -1.67 -17.92
C TRP A 133 9.59 -0.93 -18.45
N ASN A 134 9.49 -0.64 -19.75
CA ASN A 134 8.67 0.50 -20.19
C ASN A 134 7.29 0.15 -20.78
N ASP A 135 7.09 -1.04 -21.36
CA ASP A 135 5.89 -1.31 -22.17
C ASP A 135 4.66 -1.83 -21.39
N GLU A 136 4.79 -2.17 -20.10
CA GLU A 136 3.71 -2.84 -19.34
C GLU A 136 3.10 -2.01 -18.18
N LEU A 137 3.67 -0.84 -17.88
CA LEU A 137 3.25 0.02 -16.76
C LEU A 137 1.76 0.41 -16.82
N GLY A 138 1.23 0.70 -18.02
CA GLY A 138 -0.17 1.11 -18.20
C GLY A 138 -1.17 -0.01 -17.88
N ARG A 139 -0.89 -1.24 -18.32
CA ARG A 139 -1.76 -2.40 -18.04
C ARG A 139 -1.73 -2.79 -16.58
N THR A 140 -0.55 -2.78 -15.95
CA THR A 140 -0.45 -3.04 -14.50
C THR A 140 -1.20 -1.97 -13.71
N THR A 141 -1.10 -0.69 -14.09
CA THR A 141 -1.81 0.38 -13.36
C THR A 141 -3.33 0.25 -13.50
N LEU A 142 -3.82 -0.12 -14.68
CA LEU A 142 -5.26 -0.34 -14.86
C LEU A 142 -5.76 -1.53 -14.03
N SER A 143 -5.04 -2.66 -14.06
CA SER A 143 -5.41 -3.82 -13.23
C SER A 143 -5.31 -3.50 -11.74
N ALA A 144 -4.34 -2.66 -11.34
CA ALA A 144 -4.20 -2.14 -9.97
C ALA A 144 -5.47 -1.47 -9.49
N VAL A 145 -5.97 -0.51 -10.29
CA VAL A 145 -7.16 0.26 -9.96
C VAL A 145 -8.37 -0.66 -9.84
N VAL A 146 -8.51 -1.62 -10.75
CA VAL A 146 -9.61 -2.60 -10.70
C VAL A 146 -9.53 -3.45 -9.43
N VAL A 147 -8.34 -3.93 -9.05
CA VAL A 147 -8.16 -4.74 -7.83
C VAL A 147 -8.31 -3.91 -6.57
N ALA A 148 -7.81 -2.67 -6.54
CA ALA A 148 -8.00 -1.74 -5.44
C ALA A 148 -9.48 -1.46 -5.21
N PHE A 149 -10.20 -1.10 -6.27
CA PHE A 149 -11.62 -0.78 -6.20
C PHE A 149 -12.45 -2.01 -5.84
N GLY A 150 -12.28 -3.12 -6.58
CA GLY A 150 -12.99 -4.37 -6.31
C GLY A 150 -12.70 -4.93 -4.91
N GLY A 151 -11.42 -4.90 -4.49
CA GLY A 151 -11.00 -5.30 -3.15
C GLY A 151 -11.63 -4.44 -2.06
N SER A 152 -11.64 -3.12 -2.22
CA SER A 152 -12.27 -2.21 -1.26
C SER A 152 -13.78 -2.44 -1.12
N LEU A 153 -14.48 -2.78 -2.21
CA LEU A 153 -15.91 -3.09 -2.17
C LEU A 153 -16.17 -4.40 -1.43
N VAL A 154 -15.36 -5.44 -1.71
CA VAL A 154 -15.48 -6.74 -1.02
C VAL A 154 -15.19 -6.59 0.47
N VAL A 155 -14.12 -5.89 0.84
CA VAL A 155 -13.76 -5.66 2.25
C VAL A 155 -14.80 -4.77 2.94
N GLY A 156 -15.22 -3.68 2.30
CA GLY A 156 -16.22 -2.75 2.84
C GLY A 156 -17.58 -3.42 3.04
N LEU A 157 -18.05 -4.19 2.06
CA LEU A 157 -19.30 -4.95 2.16
C LEU A 157 -19.18 -6.07 3.20
N GLY A 158 -18.02 -6.73 3.28
CA GLY A 158 -17.72 -7.73 4.29
C GLY A 158 -17.84 -7.14 5.69
N LEU A 159 -17.17 -6.01 5.95
CA LEU A 159 -17.24 -5.31 7.24
C LEU A 159 -18.65 -4.80 7.57
N ALA A 160 -19.38 -4.30 6.56
CA ALA A 160 -20.75 -3.81 6.73
C ALA A 160 -21.76 -4.92 7.05
N LEU A 161 -21.60 -6.11 6.45
CA LEU A 161 -22.47 -7.26 6.72
C LEU A 161 -22.12 -7.92 8.05
N PHE A 162 -20.84 -8.21 8.31
CA PHE A 162 -20.34 -8.76 9.57
C PHE A 162 -18.83 -8.52 9.73
N VAL A 163 -18.39 -7.97 10.87
CA VAL A 163 -16.97 -7.66 11.13
C VAL A 163 -16.03 -8.84 10.87
N VAL A 164 -16.41 -10.05 11.29
CA VAL A 164 -15.57 -11.26 11.16
C VAL A 164 -15.28 -11.65 9.70
N PRO A 165 -16.27 -11.87 8.82
CA PRO A 165 -15.99 -12.17 7.41
C PRO A 165 -15.29 -11.03 6.68
N GLY A 166 -15.51 -9.76 7.06
CA GLY A 166 -14.72 -8.64 6.56
C GLY A 166 -13.23 -8.77 6.90
N LEU A 167 -12.90 -9.12 8.14
CA LEU A 167 -11.52 -9.33 8.58
C LEU A 167 -10.87 -10.56 7.91
N VAL A 168 -11.60 -11.66 7.75
CA VAL A 168 -11.10 -12.84 7.03
C VAL A 168 -10.82 -12.50 5.58
N ALA A 169 -11.74 -11.82 4.90
CA ALA A 169 -11.54 -11.38 3.52
C ALA A 169 -10.32 -10.45 3.39
N ALA A 170 -10.18 -9.47 4.28
CA ALA A 170 -9.02 -8.57 4.31
C ALA A 170 -7.71 -9.35 4.50
N THR A 171 -7.69 -10.35 5.39
CA THR A 171 -6.51 -11.18 5.65
C THR A 171 -6.13 -12.00 4.43
N VAL A 172 -7.11 -12.67 3.81
CA VAL A 172 -6.90 -13.56 2.67
C VAL A 172 -6.52 -12.79 1.40
N LEU A 173 -7.03 -11.57 1.24
CA LEU A 173 -6.78 -10.72 0.07
C LEU A 173 -5.64 -9.72 0.25
N ALA A 174 -5.03 -9.63 1.44
CA ALA A 174 -3.97 -8.66 1.74
C ALA A 174 -2.80 -8.70 0.73
N PHE A 175 -2.45 -9.89 0.25
CA PHE A 175 -1.33 -10.10 -0.66
C PHE A 175 -1.70 -10.07 -2.15
N THR A 176 -2.97 -9.81 -2.48
CA THR A 176 -3.42 -9.69 -3.88
C THR A 176 -2.74 -8.51 -4.58
N HIS A 177 -2.60 -7.37 -3.90
CA HIS A 177 -1.90 -6.20 -4.44
C HIS A 177 -0.40 -6.48 -4.67
N PRO A 178 0.33 -7.07 -3.71
CA PRO A 178 1.70 -7.53 -3.90
C PRO A 178 1.91 -8.41 -5.14
N TYR A 179 1.10 -9.46 -5.32
CA TYR A 179 1.21 -10.34 -6.49
C TYR A 179 0.97 -9.60 -7.81
N LEU A 180 -0.03 -8.70 -7.83
CA LEU A 180 -0.32 -7.89 -9.02
C LEU A 180 0.83 -6.94 -9.35
N ALA A 181 1.47 -6.38 -8.33
CA ALA A 181 2.61 -5.51 -8.47
C ALA A 181 3.85 -6.29 -8.96
N ILE A 182 4.18 -7.42 -8.34
CA ILE A 182 5.44 -8.12 -8.63
C ILE A 182 5.32 -9.02 -9.87
N GLU A 183 4.33 -9.90 -9.91
CA GLU A 183 4.24 -10.98 -10.91
C GLU A 183 3.49 -10.59 -12.18
N ARG A 184 2.84 -9.42 -12.22
CA ARG A 184 2.09 -8.90 -13.38
C ARG A 184 0.99 -9.85 -13.89
N ILE A 185 0.45 -10.70 -13.02
CA ILE A 185 -0.62 -11.66 -13.33
C ILE A 185 -2.02 -11.00 -13.27
N GLY A 186 -3.03 -11.69 -13.80
CA GLY A 186 -4.41 -11.19 -13.80
C GLY A 186 -4.99 -11.03 -12.39
N PRO A 187 -5.99 -10.14 -12.17
CA PRO A 187 -6.64 -9.92 -10.88
C PRO A 187 -7.10 -11.18 -10.16
N ILE A 188 -7.70 -12.11 -10.91
CA ILE A 188 -8.26 -13.35 -10.38
C ILE A 188 -7.14 -14.30 -9.94
N ASP A 189 -6.09 -14.40 -10.74
CA ASP A 189 -4.95 -15.28 -10.44
C ASP A 189 -4.16 -14.74 -9.24
N ALA A 190 -3.96 -13.42 -9.15
CA ALA A 190 -3.37 -12.77 -7.99
C ALA A 190 -4.17 -13.04 -6.70
N ALA A 191 -5.51 -12.97 -6.78
CA ALA A 191 -6.36 -13.25 -5.62
C ALA A 191 -6.27 -14.72 -5.20
N ARG A 192 -6.25 -15.66 -6.17
CA ARG A 192 -6.08 -17.09 -5.90
C ARG A 192 -4.73 -17.38 -5.23
N ARG A 193 -3.65 -16.78 -5.71
CA ARG A 193 -2.31 -16.92 -5.10
C ARG A 193 -2.23 -16.32 -3.70
N SER A 194 -2.86 -15.16 -3.48
CA SER A 194 -3.01 -14.59 -2.13
C SER A 194 -3.74 -15.53 -1.17
N VAL A 195 -4.81 -16.19 -1.63
CA VAL A 195 -5.56 -17.16 -0.82
C VAL A 195 -4.70 -18.36 -0.46
N GLU A 196 -3.93 -18.89 -1.41
CA GLU A 196 -3.04 -20.01 -1.16
C GLU A 196 -1.90 -19.65 -0.20
N LEU A 197 -1.28 -18.48 -0.35
CA LEU A 197 -0.20 -18.01 0.52
C LEU A 197 -0.65 -17.83 1.97
N THR A 198 -1.91 -17.43 2.17
CA THR A 198 -2.49 -17.19 3.51
C THR A 198 -3.07 -18.45 4.16
N ARG A 199 -3.27 -19.53 3.39
CA ARG A 199 -3.76 -20.81 3.93
C ARG A 199 -2.73 -21.40 4.90
N GLY A 200 -3.20 -21.78 6.09
CA GLY A 200 -2.36 -22.33 7.16
C GLY A 200 -1.59 -21.30 7.99
N SER A 201 -1.59 -20.02 7.60
CA SER A 201 -0.89 -18.93 8.32
C SER A 201 -1.80 -17.73 8.66
N TRP A 202 -3.11 -17.83 8.42
CA TRP A 202 -4.07 -16.72 8.51
C TRP A 202 -4.03 -15.93 9.83
N LEU A 203 -3.84 -16.58 10.99
CA LEU A 203 -3.73 -15.88 12.29
C LEU A 203 -2.51 -14.97 12.35
N ARG A 204 -1.39 -15.37 11.74
CA ARG A 204 -0.15 -14.59 11.71
C ARG A 204 -0.28 -13.42 10.74
N VAL A 205 -0.90 -13.65 9.58
CA VAL A 205 -1.23 -12.59 8.62
C VAL A 205 -2.19 -11.58 9.24
N PHE A 206 -3.19 -12.06 9.99
CA PHE A 206 -4.10 -11.21 10.74
C PHE A 206 -3.36 -10.37 11.78
N ALA A 207 -2.47 -10.98 12.57
CA ALA A 207 -1.66 -10.25 13.55
C ALA A 207 -0.77 -9.17 12.88
N LEU A 208 -0.17 -9.48 11.72
CA LEU A 208 0.57 -8.51 10.91
C LEU A 208 -0.33 -7.35 10.47
N LEU A 209 -1.54 -7.63 9.96
CA LEU A 209 -2.50 -6.59 9.57
C LEU A 209 -2.92 -5.71 10.74
N VAL A 210 -3.13 -6.30 11.92
CA VAL A 210 -3.41 -5.53 13.15
C VAL A 210 -2.26 -4.57 13.45
N VAL A 211 -1.01 -5.03 13.35
CA VAL A 211 0.17 -4.19 13.57
C VAL A 211 0.29 -3.08 12.53
N ILE A 212 0.00 -3.38 11.26
CA ILE A 212 -0.05 -2.39 10.18
C ILE A 212 -1.08 -1.30 10.51
N VAL A 213 -2.31 -1.70 10.87
CA VAL A 213 -3.39 -0.75 11.21
C VAL A 213 -3.04 0.06 12.44
N MET A 214 -2.53 -0.56 13.51
CA MET A 214 -2.13 0.15 14.73
C MET A 214 -0.99 1.15 14.47
N SER A 215 0.00 0.77 13.66
CA SER A 215 1.10 1.65 13.29
C SER A 215 0.60 2.83 12.45
N PHE A 216 -0.29 2.55 11.48
CA PHE A 216 -0.90 3.58 10.65
C PHE A 216 -1.69 4.59 11.48
N LEU A 217 -2.53 4.12 12.42
CA LEU A 217 -3.30 4.99 13.31
C LEU A 217 -2.40 5.82 14.21
N THR A 218 -1.34 5.22 14.75
CA THR A 218 -0.37 5.90 15.63
C THR A 218 0.32 7.04 14.87
N VAL A 219 0.91 6.77 13.70
CA VAL A 219 1.59 7.79 12.91
C VAL A 219 0.61 8.86 12.41
N SER A 220 -0.58 8.47 11.97
CA SER A 220 -1.60 9.43 11.49
C SER A 220 -2.13 10.33 12.61
N SER A 221 -2.25 9.83 13.84
CA SER A 221 -2.63 10.64 15.00
C SER A 221 -1.61 11.73 15.36
N LEU A 222 -0.33 11.54 15.02
CA LEU A 222 0.65 12.62 15.14
C LEU A 222 0.36 13.75 14.14
N GLY A 223 -0.18 13.40 12.96
CA GLY A 223 -0.66 14.36 11.97
C GLY A 223 -1.82 15.20 12.48
N THR A 224 -2.78 14.60 13.17
CA THR A 224 -3.91 15.35 13.76
C THR A 224 -3.47 16.25 14.91
N VAL A 225 -2.50 15.83 15.72
CA VAL A 225 -1.88 16.68 16.73
C VAL A 225 -1.13 17.85 16.08
N ALA A 226 -0.40 17.61 14.99
CA ALA A 226 0.29 18.66 14.25
C ALA A 226 -0.69 19.67 13.65
N LEU A 227 -1.83 19.21 13.11
CA LEU A 227 -2.91 20.05 12.63
C LEU A 227 -3.45 20.96 13.76
N ALA A 228 -3.74 20.39 14.93
CA ALA A 228 -4.21 21.16 16.09
C ALA A 228 -3.14 22.13 16.65
N ALA A 229 -1.86 21.75 16.61
CA ALA A 229 -0.78 22.65 17.04
C ALA A 229 -0.59 23.87 16.11
N LEU A 230 -1.07 23.78 14.86
CA LEU A 230 -0.94 24.78 13.82
C LEU A 230 -2.25 25.54 13.56
N GLU A 231 -3.09 25.71 14.58
CA GLU A 231 -4.36 26.46 14.50
C GLU A 231 -4.23 27.85 13.84
N SER A 232 -3.10 28.53 14.02
CA SER A 232 -2.84 29.85 13.41
C SER A 232 -2.47 29.81 11.92
N ALA A 233 -2.23 28.63 11.36
CA ALA A 233 -1.82 28.40 9.98
C ALA A 233 -2.51 27.13 9.44
N PRO A 234 -3.83 27.18 9.16
CA PRO A 234 -4.63 26.00 8.83
C PRO A 234 -4.08 25.23 7.63
N VAL A 235 -3.63 25.94 6.58
CA VAL A 235 -2.96 25.35 5.42
C VAL A 235 -1.72 24.54 5.82
N ALA A 236 -0.88 25.07 6.71
CA ALA A 236 0.33 24.38 7.16
C ALA A 236 -0.02 23.13 8.00
N GLY A 237 -1.07 23.22 8.84
CA GLY A 237 -1.58 22.09 9.61
C GLY A 237 -2.09 20.96 8.72
N GLU A 238 -2.81 21.29 7.65
CA GLU A 238 -3.32 20.31 6.68
C GLU A 238 -2.17 19.61 5.93
N LEU A 239 -1.20 20.38 5.45
CA LEU A 239 -0.03 19.83 4.76
C LEU A 239 0.82 18.95 5.69
N ALA A 240 0.95 19.32 6.98
CA ALA A 240 1.60 18.49 7.97
C ALA A 240 0.84 17.16 8.15
N ASN A 241 -0.48 17.21 8.31
CA ASN A 241 -1.32 16.02 8.42
C ASN A 241 -1.19 15.09 7.18
N VAL A 242 -1.17 15.66 5.98
CA VAL A 242 -0.91 14.92 4.74
C VAL A 242 0.46 14.26 4.76
N ALA A 243 1.50 14.97 5.21
CA ALA A 243 2.86 14.41 5.29
C ALA A 243 2.92 13.20 6.24
N PHE A 244 2.30 13.29 7.42
CA PHE A 244 2.21 12.17 8.36
C PHE A 244 1.38 11.01 7.82
N GLY A 245 0.25 11.29 7.18
CA GLY A 245 -0.59 10.27 6.54
C GLY A 245 0.13 9.53 5.39
N SER A 246 0.90 10.26 4.59
CA SER A 246 1.74 9.69 3.53
C SER A 246 2.85 8.80 4.09
N LEU A 247 3.51 9.23 5.17
CA LEU A 247 4.53 8.43 5.85
C LEU A 247 3.92 7.17 6.47
N ALA A 248 2.77 7.29 7.14
CA ALA A 248 2.04 6.16 7.71
C ALA A 248 1.66 5.14 6.64
N TRP A 249 1.18 5.61 5.48
CA TRP A 249 0.83 4.76 4.36
C TRP A 249 2.06 4.04 3.77
N LEU A 250 3.18 4.74 3.58
CA LEU A 250 4.40 4.14 3.09
C LEU A 250 4.94 3.08 4.08
N PHE A 251 4.85 3.35 5.38
CA PHE A 251 5.21 2.40 6.42
C PHE A 251 4.33 1.14 6.40
N ALA A 252 3.02 1.31 6.21
CA ALA A 252 2.11 0.19 6.03
C ALA A 252 2.47 -0.66 4.81
N LEU A 253 2.85 -0.04 3.68
CA LEU A 253 3.31 -0.76 2.48
C LEU A 253 4.62 -1.51 2.73
N ALA A 254 5.56 -0.92 3.47
CA ALA A 254 6.84 -1.55 3.79
C ALA A 254 6.66 -2.77 4.70
N LEU A 255 5.80 -2.66 5.73
CA LEU A 255 5.40 -3.78 6.58
C LEU A 255 4.74 -4.89 5.78
N LEU A 256 3.83 -4.53 4.86
CA LEU A 256 3.16 -5.49 4.00
C LEU A 256 4.16 -6.21 3.08
N ALA A 257 5.11 -5.48 2.52
CA ALA A 257 6.16 -6.03 1.66
C ALA A 257 7.07 -7.00 2.43
N SER A 258 7.48 -6.66 3.65
CA SER A 258 8.26 -7.58 4.49
C SER A 258 7.47 -8.83 4.89
N GLY A 259 6.20 -8.67 5.26
CA GLY A 259 5.34 -9.83 5.56
C GLY A 259 5.15 -10.76 4.37
N PHE A 260 4.98 -10.19 3.17
CA PHE A 260 4.90 -10.94 1.92
C PHE A 260 6.19 -11.73 1.66
N ASP A 261 7.33 -11.07 1.78
CA ASP A 261 8.66 -11.66 1.59
C ASP A 261 8.92 -12.84 2.54
N GLN A 262 8.55 -12.70 3.82
CA GLN A 262 8.70 -13.76 4.82
C GLN A 262 7.82 -14.99 4.52
N LEU A 263 6.60 -14.78 4.00
CA LEU A 263 5.70 -15.87 3.64
C LEU A 263 6.16 -16.61 2.39
N GLU A 264 6.63 -15.88 1.38
CA GLU A 264 7.17 -16.48 0.15
C GLU A 264 8.45 -17.28 0.44
N ALA A 265 9.36 -16.74 1.23
CA ALA A 265 10.58 -17.46 1.63
C ALA A 265 10.24 -18.79 2.33
N ARG A 266 9.24 -18.78 3.22
CA ARG A 266 8.77 -20.00 3.88
C ARG A 266 8.15 -21.00 2.91
N ARG A 267 7.36 -20.52 1.95
CA ARG A 267 6.74 -21.39 0.94
C ARG A 267 7.82 -22.11 0.13
N ALA A 268 8.85 -21.39 -0.30
CA ALA A 268 9.99 -21.97 -1.02
C ALA A 268 10.73 -23.04 -0.19
N GLU A 269 11.00 -22.78 1.10
CA GLU A 269 11.59 -23.77 2.02
C GLU A 269 10.72 -25.03 2.16
N GLU A 270 9.39 -24.87 2.22
CA GLU A 270 8.45 -25.99 2.31
C GLU A 270 8.46 -26.81 1.00
N ASP A 271 8.46 -26.17 -0.15
CA ASP A 271 8.48 -26.83 -1.47
C ASP A 271 9.79 -27.62 -1.69
N GLU A 272 10.95 -27.06 -1.32
CA GLU A 272 12.25 -27.74 -1.42
C GLU A 272 12.31 -28.98 -0.50
N LYS A 273 11.79 -28.86 0.72
CA LYS A 273 11.72 -29.99 1.67
C LYS A 273 10.91 -31.14 1.10
N TRP A 274 9.80 -30.87 0.43
CA TRP A 274 8.96 -31.92 -0.16
C TRP A 274 9.60 -32.52 -1.42
N ALA A 275 10.27 -31.72 -2.25
CA ALA A 275 11.01 -32.23 -3.41
C ALA A 275 12.09 -33.24 -3.00
N GLY A 276 12.86 -32.96 -1.95
CA GLY A 276 13.86 -33.90 -1.43
C GLY A 276 13.28 -35.21 -0.88
N ILE A 277 12.03 -35.18 -0.38
CA ILE A 277 11.34 -36.39 0.08
C ILE A 277 10.87 -37.23 -1.11
N ASP A 278 10.35 -36.60 -2.17
CA ASP A 278 9.91 -37.30 -3.37
C ASP A 278 11.10 -38.01 -4.06
N ASP A 279 12.26 -37.37 -4.12
CA ASP A 279 13.50 -37.96 -4.66
C ASP A 279 14.03 -39.15 -3.81
N GLU A 280 13.81 -39.15 -2.49
CA GLU A 280 14.21 -40.25 -1.60
C GLU A 280 13.20 -41.43 -1.64
N LEU A 281 11.92 -41.15 -1.90
CA LEU A 281 10.85 -42.15 -1.97
C LEU A 281 10.67 -42.79 -3.35
N LEU A 282 11.14 -42.15 -4.43
CA LEU A 282 11.04 -42.61 -5.81
C LEU A 282 12.43 -42.73 -6.49
N PRO A 283 13.33 -43.62 -6.03
CA PRO A 283 14.61 -43.88 -6.68
C PRO A 283 14.50 -44.58 -8.04
#